data_AF-A0A2N6LUX3-F1
#
_entry.id   AF-A0A2N6LUX3-F1
#
_cell.length_a   1.000
_cell.length_b   1.000
_cell.length_c   1.000
_cell.angle_alpha   90.00
_cell.angle_beta   90.00
_cell.angle_gamma   90.00
#
_symmetry.space_group_name_H-M   'P 1'
#
loop_
_entity.id
_entity.type
_entity.pdbx_description
1 polymer ?
#
loop_
_entity_poly.entity_id
_entity_poly.type
_entity_poly.pdbx_seq_one_letter_code
_entity_poly.pdbx_strand_id
1 'polypeptide(L)'
;PYISNLSLNLAVVVKNPETEEEFFARVKVPKVLPRFLPLPPELGIQRHGKPALWTGVPLEQAIAHNLESLFPGMNIQEYHPFRITRDADLELEEDEADDLLLLIEQELRKRRVGGTPVRLEIQSQTPDVIRNRLLQDLELTESDVYEVDGLLGLHDLMYFMSLSVPAELKDPPWQSVVPPRLQRIREVNPSSEVLEIEEGRDFFAVIRERDLLVHHPYQSFTASVVRFITSAAHDPNVLAIKMTLYRTSGDSPIINALIAAAENGKQVSVLVELKARFDEENNIFWAKRLESVGVHVVYGLVGLKTHSKIVMVVRREQDRIRRYVHIGTGNYNPKTARLYTDLGLFTCQEDLGADVTDVFNFLTGYSRQKSYRQLLVAPVNLRDRFVGLIEREIENAQKGFSGRIVAKMNSLVDPQIISELYKASRAGVQIDLIVRGICCLRPGLKDISENIRVISIVGRF
;
A
#
# COMPACT_ATOMS: atom_id res chain seq x y z
N PRO A 1 30.71 -0.04 10.98
CA PRO A 1 30.00 -1.22 10.43
C PRO A 1 28.56 -0.88 10.00
N TYR A 2 28.10 -1.37 8.85
CA TYR A 2 26.77 -1.06 8.32
C TYR A 2 25.64 -1.49 9.28
N ILE A 3 24.71 -0.56 9.56
CA ILE A 3 23.52 -0.79 10.40
C ILE A 3 22.28 -0.77 9.49
N SER A 4 21.46 -1.81 9.52
CA SER A 4 20.30 -1.93 8.61
C SER A 4 19.18 -0.92 8.95
N ASN A 5 18.41 -0.49 7.95
CA ASN A 5 17.26 0.39 8.15
C ASN A 5 16.20 -0.22 9.10
N LEU A 6 15.62 0.63 9.96
CA LEU A 6 14.62 0.27 10.98
C LEU A 6 15.06 -0.93 11.85
N SER A 7 16.37 -1.11 12.04
CA SER A 7 16.89 -2.19 12.89
C SER A 7 17.01 -1.72 14.33
N LEU A 8 16.58 -2.57 15.25
CA LEU A 8 16.83 -2.43 16.67
C LEU A 8 18.20 -3.03 16.99
N ASN A 9 19.00 -2.33 17.79
CA ASN A 9 20.35 -2.71 18.14
C ASN A 9 20.60 -2.40 19.62
N LEU A 10 21.60 -3.02 20.21
CA LEU A 10 22.17 -2.67 21.50
C LEU A 10 23.56 -2.07 21.27
N ALA A 11 23.80 -0.89 21.81
CA ALA A 11 25.12 -0.33 22.03
C ALA A 11 25.63 -0.92 23.35
N VAL A 12 26.77 -1.61 23.33
CA VAL A 12 27.30 -2.36 24.48
C VAL A 12 28.71 -1.87 24.77
N VAL A 13 28.99 -1.53 26.01
CA VAL A 13 30.35 -1.23 26.47
C VAL A 13 30.87 -2.45 27.20
N VAL A 14 32.00 -2.97 26.73
CA VAL A 14 32.67 -4.13 27.34
C VAL A 14 34.09 -3.75 27.75
N LYS A 15 34.56 -4.28 28.87
CA LYS A 15 35.87 -3.99 29.42
C LYS A 15 36.73 -5.24 29.46
N ASN A 16 37.97 -5.14 29.00
CA ASN A 16 38.93 -6.22 29.15
C ASN A 16 39.39 -6.28 30.62
N PRO A 17 39.21 -7.40 31.33
CA PRO A 17 39.57 -7.51 32.74
C PRO A 17 41.08 -7.48 33.01
N GLU A 18 41.93 -7.75 32.01
CA GLU A 18 43.40 -7.75 32.16
C GLU A 18 44.01 -6.38 31.85
N THR A 19 43.53 -5.71 30.80
CA THR A 19 44.08 -4.43 30.35
C THR A 19 43.31 -3.21 30.83
N GLU A 20 42.13 -3.40 31.42
CA GLU A 20 41.16 -2.37 31.82
C GLU A 20 40.66 -1.50 30.63
N GLU A 21 40.94 -1.90 29.39
CA GLU A 21 40.52 -1.19 28.19
C GLU A 21 39.03 -1.41 27.90
N GLU A 22 38.32 -0.33 27.58
CA GLU A 22 36.91 -0.37 27.20
C GLU A 22 36.73 -0.38 25.68
N PHE A 23 35.82 -1.23 25.22
CA PHE A 23 35.46 -1.38 23.83
C PHE A 23 33.97 -1.14 23.65
N PHE A 24 33.64 -0.41 22.58
CA PHE A 24 32.26 -0.24 22.14
C PHE A 24 31.91 -1.31 21.11
N ALA A 25 30.87 -2.08 21.42
CA ALA A 25 30.34 -3.12 20.55
C ALA A 25 28.88 -2.84 20.20
N ARG A 26 28.48 -3.29 19.01
CA ARG A 26 27.09 -3.27 18.57
C ARG A 26 26.57 -4.70 18.48
N VAL A 27 25.45 -4.96 19.13
CA VAL A 27 24.70 -6.22 18.97
C VAL A 27 23.41 -5.93 18.20
N LYS A 28 23.23 -6.59 17.05
CA LYS A 28 22.01 -6.44 16.24
C LYS A 28 20.92 -7.35 16.81
N VAL A 29 19.72 -6.81 17.04
CA VAL A 29 18.55 -7.62 17.38
C VAL A 29 18.02 -8.28 16.10
N PRO A 30 18.00 -9.62 15.99
CA PRO A 30 17.67 -10.31 14.76
C PRO A 30 16.17 -10.26 14.47
N LYS A 31 15.80 -9.85 13.25
CA LYS A 31 14.39 -9.81 12.79
C LYS A 31 13.83 -11.19 12.40
N VAL A 32 14.67 -12.22 12.32
CA VAL A 32 14.25 -13.60 12.01
C VAL A 32 13.55 -14.28 13.18
N LEU A 33 13.70 -13.74 14.39
CA LEU A 33 13.04 -14.20 15.60
C LEU A 33 11.90 -13.23 15.97
N PRO A 34 10.82 -13.72 16.62
CA PRO A 34 9.78 -12.85 17.14
C PRO A 34 10.36 -11.90 18.20
N ARG A 35 9.99 -10.63 18.14
CA ARG A 35 10.48 -9.64 19.10
C ARG A 35 9.93 -9.86 20.50
N PHE A 36 8.70 -10.32 20.66
CA PHE A 36 8.10 -10.55 21.97
C PHE A 36 8.15 -12.04 22.29
N LEU A 37 9.00 -12.40 23.26
CA LEU A 37 9.22 -13.78 23.68
C LEU A 37 8.23 -14.13 24.81
N PRO A 38 7.27 -15.05 24.59
CA PRO A 38 6.38 -15.48 25.65
C PRO A 38 7.15 -16.28 26.70
N LEU A 39 6.85 -16.06 27.98
CA LEU A 39 7.31 -16.92 29.06
C LEU A 39 6.42 -18.17 29.16
N PRO A 40 6.97 -19.30 29.64
CA PRO A 40 6.17 -20.47 29.99
C PRO A 40 5.03 -20.12 30.95
N PRO A 41 3.84 -20.74 30.83
CA PRO A 41 2.68 -20.45 31.68
C PRO A 41 2.98 -20.53 33.19
N GLU A 42 3.91 -21.40 33.59
CA GLU A 42 4.34 -21.62 34.97
C GLU A 42 5.07 -20.41 35.55
N LEU A 43 5.70 -19.60 34.70
CA LEU A 43 6.37 -18.34 35.04
C LEU A 43 5.47 -17.12 34.78
N GLY A 44 4.21 -17.37 34.42
CA GLY A 44 3.23 -16.32 34.13
C GLY A 44 2.91 -15.48 35.37
N ILE A 45 2.80 -14.17 35.16
CA ILE A 45 2.41 -13.25 36.24
C ILE A 45 0.91 -13.43 36.52
N GLN A 46 0.55 -13.54 37.80
CA GLN A 46 -0.85 -13.48 38.22
C GLN A 46 -1.19 -12.07 38.71
N ARG A 47 -2.32 -11.53 38.26
CA ARG A 47 -2.85 -10.25 38.72
C ARG A 47 -4.26 -10.45 39.24
N HIS A 48 -4.51 -10.07 40.50
CA HIS A 48 -5.79 -10.27 41.19
C HIS A 48 -6.28 -11.74 41.16
N GLY A 49 -5.36 -12.69 41.33
CA GLY A 49 -5.68 -14.13 41.34
C GLY A 49 -6.05 -14.72 39.97
N LYS A 50 -5.86 -13.96 38.88
CA LYS A 50 -6.04 -14.44 37.50
C LYS A 50 -4.70 -14.43 36.76
N PRO A 51 -4.40 -15.46 35.94
CA PRO A 51 -3.20 -15.43 35.10
C PRO A 51 -3.31 -14.30 34.08
N ALA A 52 -2.19 -13.60 33.83
CA ALA A 52 -2.11 -12.65 32.74
C ALA A 52 -2.34 -13.35 31.40
N LEU A 53 -3.04 -12.69 30.47
CA LEU A 53 -3.33 -13.23 29.14
C LEU A 53 -2.06 -13.50 28.32
N TRP A 54 -1.02 -12.72 28.59
CA TRP A 54 0.29 -12.87 28.01
C TRP A 54 1.34 -12.37 29.01
N THR A 55 2.40 -13.14 29.21
CA THR A 55 3.59 -12.74 29.99
C THR A 55 4.80 -13.03 29.12
N GLY A 56 5.74 -12.09 29.03
CA GLY A 56 6.87 -12.22 28.14
C GLY A 56 7.84 -11.06 28.27
N VAL A 57 8.95 -11.16 27.55
CA VAL A 57 9.98 -10.10 27.48
C VAL A 57 10.30 -9.78 26.02
N PRO A 58 10.69 -8.53 25.71
CA PRO A 58 11.27 -8.22 24.42
C PRO A 58 12.60 -8.96 24.20
N LEU A 59 12.86 -9.36 22.96
CA LEU A 59 14.04 -10.10 22.54
C LEU A 59 15.32 -9.32 22.85
N GLU A 60 15.30 -8.00 22.71
CA GLU A 60 16.42 -7.13 23.08
C GLU A 60 16.79 -7.25 24.56
N GLN A 61 15.83 -7.46 25.47
CA GLN A 61 16.11 -7.65 26.90
C GLN A 61 16.67 -9.05 27.17
N ALA A 62 16.16 -10.07 26.49
CA ALA A 62 16.70 -11.42 26.60
C ALA A 62 18.14 -11.49 26.08
N ILE A 63 18.46 -10.82 24.97
CA ILE A 63 19.83 -10.68 24.46
C ILE A 63 20.69 -9.92 25.46
N ALA A 64 20.20 -8.78 25.97
CA ALA A 64 20.93 -7.95 26.92
C ALA A 64 21.32 -8.72 28.20
N HIS A 65 20.41 -9.53 28.74
CA HIS A 65 20.67 -10.37 29.91
C HIS A 65 21.71 -11.46 29.66
N ASN A 66 21.95 -11.84 28.40
CA ASN A 66 22.87 -12.92 28.00
C ASN A 66 24.10 -12.39 27.23
N LEU A 67 24.43 -11.10 27.35
CA LEU A 67 25.54 -10.48 26.61
C LEU A 67 26.90 -11.15 26.87
N GLU A 68 27.13 -11.67 28.08
CA GLU A 68 28.36 -12.37 28.44
C GLU A 68 28.67 -13.56 27.51
N SER A 69 27.64 -14.25 27.04
CA SER A 69 27.78 -15.35 26.07
C SER A 69 28.27 -14.88 24.69
N LEU A 70 28.05 -13.61 24.33
CA LEU A 70 28.53 -13.00 23.09
C LEU A 70 29.93 -12.40 23.23
N PHE A 71 30.36 -12.10 24.46
CA PHE A 71 31.67 -11.49 24.76
C PHE A 71 32.42 -12.32 25.82
N PRO A 72 32.75 -13.59 25.52
CA PRO A 72 33.40 -14.46 26.50
C PRO A 72 34.75 -13.87 26.94
N GLY A 73 34.97 -13.80 28.25
CA GLY A 73 36.19 -13.25 28.85
C GLY A 73 36.22 -11.71 28.99
N MET A 74 35.14 -11.01 28.63
CA MET A 74 35.00 -9.56 28.80
C MET A 74 33.97 -9.23 29.88
N ASN A 75 34.16 -8.11 30.58
CA ASN A 75 33.21 -7.61 31.57
C ASN A 75 32.21 -6.64 30.90
N ILE A 76 30.93 -6.98 30.86
CA ILE A 76 29.89 -6.08 30.37
C ILE A 76 29.71 -4.92 31.36
N GLN A 77 29.92 -3.68 30.92
CA GLN A 77 29.75 -2.49 31.77
C GLN A 77 28.33 -1.94 31.69
N GLU A 78 27.85 -1.73 30.47
CA GLU A 78 26.52 -1.20 30.20
C GLU A 78 26.03 -1.57 28.81
N TYR A 79 24.72 -1.46 28.61
CA TYR A 79 24.11 -1.59 27.30
C TYR A 79 22.94 -0.61 27.14
N HIS A 80 22.74 -0.13 25.92
CA HIS A 80 21.71 0.85 25.58
C HIS A 80 21.04 0.50 24.24
N PRO A 81 19.73 0.21 24.23
CA PRO A 81 18.99 0.01 22.99
C PRO A 81 18.96 1.28 22.15
N PHE A 82 19.15 1.12 20.84
CA PHE A 82 18.98 2.18 19.87
C PHE A 82 18.43 1.64 18.56
N ARG A 83 17.77 2.51 17.80
CA ARG A 83 17.18 2.17 16.50
C ARG A 83 17.44 3.30 15.51
N ILE A 84 17.76 2.93 14.28
CA ILE A 84 18.00 3.91 13.23
C ILE A 84 16.93 3.84 12.14
N THR A 85 16.62 4.99 11.57
CA THR A 85 15.93 5.10 10.28
C THR A 85 16.92 5.64 9.28
N ARG A 86 16.97 5.01 8.11
CA ARG A 86 17.74 5.47 6.95
C ARG A 86 16.78 5.98 5.89
N ASP A 87 17.26 6.96 5.13
CA ASP A 87 16.59 7.33 3.91
C ASP A 87 16.51 6.11 2.98
N ALA A 88 15.37 5.98 2.34
CA ALA A 88 14.99 4.87 1.51
C ALA A 88 14.61 5.33 0.10
N ASP A 89 14.75 6.62 -0.21
CA ASP A 89 14.49 7.15 -1.53
C ASP A 89 15.57 6.72 -2.54
N LEU A 90 15.09 6.32 -3.71
CA LEU A 90 15.87 5.88 -4.85
C LEU A 90 15.89 7.05 -5.83
N GLU A 91 16.96 7.82 -5.85
CA GLU A 91 17.25 8.71 -6.98
C GLU A 91 17.84 7.84 -8.09
N LEU A 92 17.00 7.35 -8.99
CA LEU A 92 17.46 6.66 -10.20
C LEU A 92 17.85 7.74 -11.20
N GLU A 93 19.13 7.79 -11.58
CA GLU A 93 19.56 8.50 -12.78
C GLU A 93 19.12 7.65 -13.99
N GLU A 94 18.03 8.08 -14.64
CA GLU A 94 17.30 7.31 -15.67
C GLU A 94 17.93 7.41 -17.08
N ASP A 95 19.08 8.06 -17.22
CA ASP A 95 19.56 8.55 -18.53
C ASP A 95 20.35 7.52 -19.36
N GLU A 96 20.73 6.33 -18.85
CA GLU A 96 21.73 5.48 -19.55
C GLU A 96 21.51 3.94 -19.56
N ALA A 97 20.30 3.36 -19.43
CA ALA A 97 20.15 1.91 -19.64
C ALA A 97 18.89 1.45 -20.38
N ASP A 98 19.09 0.49 -21.29
CA ASP A 98 18.05 -0.17 -22.11
C ASP A 98 17.14 -1.16 -21.31
N ASP A 99 17.41 -1.42 -20.02
CA ASP A 99 16.61 -2.34 -19.21
C ASP A 99 16.33 -1.80 -17.78
N LEU A 100 15.11 -1.28 -17.59
CA LEU A 100 14.59 -0.79 -16.32
C LEU A 100 14.59 -1.88 -15.22
N LEU A 101 14.39 -3.15 -15.59
CA LEU A 101 14.37 -4.26 -14.63
C LEU A 101 15.75 -4.47 -14.02
N LEU A 102 16.79 -4.45 -14.86
CA LEU A 102 18.18 -4.62 -14.44
C LEU A 102 18.63 -3.47 -13.54
N LEU A 103 18.28 -2.22 -13.88
CA LEU A 103 18.56 -1.05 -13.04
C LEU A 103 17.93 -1.19 -11.65
N ILE A 104 16.66 -1.59 -11.58
CA ILE A 104 15.97 -1.78 -10.29
C ILE A 104 16.61 -2.92 -9.49
N GLU A 105 16.98 -4.04 -10.12
CA GLU A 105 17.69 -5.14 -9.44
C GLU A 105 19.05 -4.70 -8.86
N GLN A 106 19.81 -3.88 -9.59
CA GLN A 106 21.09 -3.33 -9.12
C GLN A 106 20.89 -2.33 -7.98
N GLU A 107 19.92 -1.43 -8.10
CA GLU A 107 19.69 -0.39 -7.10
C GLU A 107 19.06 -0.97 -5.82
N LEU A 108 18.24 -2.01 -5.91
CA LEU A 108 17.79 -2.78 -4.74
C LEU A 108 18.96 -3.36 -3.94
N ARG A 109 20.02 -3.81 -4.62
CA ARG A 109 21.25 -4.27 -3.96
C ARG A 109 21.99 -3.11 -3.29
N LYS A 110 22.07 -1.93 -3.93
CA LYS A 110 22.68 -0.73 -3.33
C LYS A 110 21.89 -0.23 -2.12
N ARG A 111 20.55 -0.20 -2.19
CA ARG A 111 19.65 0.17 -1.07
C ARG A 111 19.81 -0.73 0.15
N ARG A 112 20.06 -2.03 -0.06
CA ARG A 112 20.37 -2.97 1.04
C ARG A 112 21.65 -2.57 1.78
N VAL A 113 22.51 -1.72 1.21
CA VAL A 113 23.83 -1.33 1.71
C VAL A 113 23.98 0.20 1.98
N GLY A 114 23.16 1.08 1.40
CA GLY A 114 23.61 2.47 1.12
C GLY A 114 22.69 3.68 1.39
N GLY A 115 21.62 3.60 2.19
CA GLY A 115 20.87 4.82 2.58
C GLY A 115 21.55 5.58 3.74
N THR A 116 21.63 6.91 3.74
CA THR A 116 22.15 7.68 4.88
C THR A 116 21.22 7.55 6.10
N PRO A 117 21.74 7.43 7.34
CA PRO A 117 20.93 7.58 8.54
C PRO A 117 20.29 8.97 8.55
N VAL A 118 19.00 9.05 8.89
CA VAL A 118 18.23 10.31 9.00
C VAL A 118 17.51 10.43 10.34
N ARG A 119 17.54 9.38 11.16
CA ARG A 119 16.93 9.38 12.49
C ARG A 119 17.61 8.37 13.39
N LEU A 120 17.89 8.77 14.62
CA LEU A 120 18.33 7.92 15.71
C LEU A 120 17.30 7.96 16.84
N GLU A 121 16.71 6.82 17.17
CA GLU A 121 15.88 6.64 18.36
C GLU A 121 16.74 6.00 19.46
N ILE A 122 16.82 6.61 20.63
CA ILE A 122 17.51 6.09 21.83
C ILE A 122 16.57 6.10 23.04
N GLN A 123 16.89 5.33 24.07
CA GLN A 123 16.17 5.46 25.33
C GLN A 123 16.56 6.75 26.05
N SER A 124 15.62 7.41 26.72
CA SER A 124 15.89 8.66 27.45
C SER A 124 16.94 8.55 28.56
N GLN A 125 17.25 7.33 29.01
CA GLN A 125 18.29 7.08 30.02
C GLN A 125 19.68 6.79 29.41
N THR A 126 19.82 6.84 28.08
CA THR A 126 21.11 6.60 27.41
C THR A 126 22.10 7.72 27.74
N PRO A 127 23.29 7.42 28.28
CA PRO A 127 24.30 8.42 28.62
C PRO A 127 24.78 9.23 27.43
N ASP A 128 25.14 10.50 27.67
CA ASP A 128 25.63 11.43 26.64
C ASP A 128 26.87 10.91 25.91
N VAL A 129 27.74 10.16 26.60
CA VAL A 129 28.93 9.56 25.98
C VAL A 129 28.53 8.58 24.86
N ILE A 130 27.54 7.73 25.13
CA ILE A 130 27.03 6.76 24.15
C ILE A 130 26.25 7.46 23.04
N ARG A 131 25.42 8.45 23.38
CA ARG A 131 24.72 9.31 22.42
C ARG A 131 25.68 9.97 21.45
N ASN A 132 26.68 10.69 21.96
CA ASN A 132 27.66 11.42 21.16
C ASN A 132 28.47 10.47 20.28
N ARG A 133 28.81 9.29 20.80
CA ARG A 133 29.47 8.25 20.02
C ARG A 133 28.61 7.76 18.85
N LEU A 134 27.32 7.48 19.10
CA LEU A 134 26.39 7.05 18.07
C LEU A 134 26.18 8.14 17.01
N LEU A 135 26.07 9.41 17.42
CA LEU A 135 25.97 10.55 16.50
C LEU A 135 27.19 10.65 15.58
N GLN A 136 28.39 10.57 16.15
CA GLN A 136 29.64 10.63 15.40
C GLN A 136 29.78 9.44 14.44
N ASP A 137 29.56 8.22 14.91
CA ASP A 137 29.69 7.00 14.10
C ASP A 137 28.63 6.89 12.98
N LEU A 138 27.49 7.57 13.13
CA LEU A 138 26.39 7.58 12.16
C LEU A 138 26.33 8.85 11.31
N GLU A 139 27.22 9.81 11.55
CA GLU A 139 27.23 11.13 10.89
C GLU A 139 25.89 11.87 11.04
N LEU A 140 25.28 11.77 12.22
CA LEU A 140 24.01 12.41 12.56
C LEU A 140 24.24 13.66 13.41
N THR A 141 23.23 14.53 13.42
CA THR A 141 23.17 15.74 14.25
C THR A 141 22.19 15.57 15.40
N GLU A 142 22.26 16.47 16.38
CA GLU A 142 21.34 16.46 17.52
C GLU A 142 19.86 16.57 17.12
N SER A 143 19.54 17.23 16.00
CA SER A 143 18.17 17.32 15.47
C SER A 143 17.62 15.99 14.95
N ASP A 144 18.49 15.01 14.70
CA ASP A 144 18.12 13.69 14.21
C ASP A 144 17.85 12.69 15.36
N VAL A 145 18.09 13.10 16.62
CA VAL A 145 17.94 12.25 17.82
C VAL A 145 16.54 12.38 18.41
N TYR A 146 15.94 11.23 18.66
CA TYR A 146 14.64 11.09 19.31
C TYR A 146 14.82 10.24 20.56
N GLU A 147 14.77 10.89 21.71
CA GLU A 147 14.75 10.21 23.00
C GLU A 147 13.34 9.66 23.27
N VAL A 148 13.28 8.39 23.65
CA VAL A 148 12.04 7.67 23.89
C VAL A 148 12.02 7.13 25.31
N ASP A 149 10.99 7.51 26.07
CA ASP A 149 10.69 6.90 27.36
C ASP A 149 9.88 5.61 27.12
N GLY A 150 10.58 4.47 27.13
CA GLY A 150 9.99 3.14 26.99
C GLY A 150 10.58 2.29 25.84
N LEU A 151 9.72 1.49 25.20
CA LEU A 151 10.12 0.57 24.13
C LEU A 151 10.34 1.32 22.82
N LEU A 152 11.51 1.12 22.21
CA LEU A 152 11.79 1.59 20.85
C LEU A 152 10.96 0.79 19.83
N GLY A 153 10.72 1.33 18.63
CA GLY A 153 10.11 0.57 17.55
C GLY A 153 8.71 0.03 17.85
N LEU A 154 7.82 0.89 18.36
CA LEU A 154 6.44 0.54 18.77
C LEU A 154 5.58 -0.11 17.67
N HIS A 155 5.98 -0.03 16.40
CA HIS A 155 5.36 -0.77 15.31
C HIS A 155 5.22 -2.27 15.64
N ASP A 156 6.20 -2.85 16.33
CA ASP A 156 6.19 -4.29 16.62
C ASP A 156 5.09 -4.69 17.60
N LEU A 157 4.47 -3.74 18.33
CA LEU A 157 3.30 -4.01 19.18
C LEU A 157 2.12 -4.61 18.39
N MET A 158 2.10 -4.46 17.06
CA MET A 158 1.17 -5.18 16.19
C MET A 158 1.21 -6.69 16.35
N TYR A 159 2.32 -7.26 16.87
CA TYR A 159 2.39 -8.65 17.32
C TYR A 159 1.20 -9.02 18.22
N PHE A 160 0.84 -8.15 19.17
CA PHE A 160 -0.23 -8.44 20.13
C PHE A 160 -1.62 -8.56 19.49
N MET A 161 -1.83 -7.92 18.32
CA MET A 161 -3.08 -8.07 17.56
C MET A 161 -3.28 -9.48 16.99
N SER A 162 -2.19 -10.25 16.84
CA SER A 162 -2.22 -11.64 16.36
C SER A 162 -2.53 -12.66 17.46
N LEU A 163 -2.43 -12.30 18.73
CA LEU A 163 -2.65 -13.22 19.85
C LEU A 163 -4.10 -13.71 19.92
N SER A 164 -4.29 -14.98 20.27
CA SER A 164 -5.61 -15.54 20.58
C SER A 164 -6.05 -15.10 21.97
N VAL A 165 -6.67 -13.93 22.06
CA VAL A 165 -7.24 -13.36 23.30
C VAL A 165 -8.77 -13.38 23.27
N PRO A 166 -9.45 -13.24 24.43
CA PRO A 166 -10.91 -13.11 24.47
C PRO A 166 -11.43 -12.06 23.49
N ALA A 167 -12.56 -12.35 22.85
CA ALA A 167 -13.07 -11.57 21.71
C ALA A 167 -13.42 -10.13 22.08
N GLU A 168 -13.79 -9.88 23.34
CA GLU A 168 -14.08 -8.57 23.90
C GLU A 168 -12.88 -7.61 23.93
N LEU A 169 -11.66 -8.13 23.77
CA LEU A 169 -10.42 -7.32 23.69
C LEU A 169 -10.04 -6.96 22.25
N LYS A 170 -10.81 -7.39 21.26
CA LYS A 170 -10.60 -7.07 19.85
C LYS A 170 -11.85 -6.46 19.25
N ASP A 171 -11.66 -5.75 18.13
CA ASP A 171 -12.80 -5.35 17.31
C ASP A 171 -13.59 -6.60 16.87
N PRO A 172 -14.94 -6.54 16.90
CA PRO A 172 -15.76 -7.60 16.33
C PRO A 172 -15.32 -7.91 14.90
N PRO A 173 -15.14 -9.19 14.53
CA PRO A 173 -14.71 -9.53 13.18
C PRO A 173 -15.70 -8.97 12.16
N TRP A 174 -15.18 -8.28 11.15
CA TRP A 174 -16.01 -7.78 10.06
C TRP A 174 -16.03 -8.81 8.94
N GLN A 175 -17.22 -9.35 8.66
CA GLN A 175 -17.43 -10.24 7.52
C GLN A 175 -17.99 -9.43 6.35
N SER A 176 -17.22 -9.31 5.27
CA SER A 176 -17.66 -8.64 4.06
C SER A 176 -18.84 -9.37 3.42
N VAL A 177 -19.86 -8.64 3.00
CA VAL A 177 -21.05 -9.23 2.36
C VAL A 177 -20.84 -9.41 0.86
N VAL A 178 -21.43 -10.46 0.28
CA VAL A 178 -21.50 -10.59 -1.19
C VAL A 178 -22.56 -9.61 -1.70
N PRO A 179 -22.24 -8.71 -2.65
CA PRO A 179 -23.23 -7.81 -3.24
C PRO A 179 -24.46 -8.60 -3.74
N PRO A 180 -25.70 -8.17 -3.45
CA PRO A 180 -26.90 -8.95 -3.77
C PRO A 180 -26.98 -9.41 -5.24
N ARG A 181 -26.56 -8.54 -6.17
CA ARG A 181 -26.54 -8.84 -7.61
C ARG A 181 -25.52 -9.92 -8.01
N LEU A 182 -24.53 -10.21 -7.16
CA LEU A 182 -23.50 -11.24 -7.38
C LEU A 182 -23.81 -12.58 -6.68
N GLN A 183 -24.82 -12.63 -5.81
CA GLN A 183 -25.16 -13.85 -5.05
C GLN A 183 -25.68 -14.98 -5.95
N ARG A 184 -26.31 -14.65 -7.07
CA ARG A 184 -26.91 -15.62 -8.02
C ARG A 184 -26.03 -15.89 -9.26
N ILE A 185 -24.74 -15.62 -9.15
CA ILE A 185 -23.79 -15.95 -10.23
C ILE A 185 -23.36 -17.41 -10.06
N ARG A 186 -23.18 -18.13 -11.17
CA ARG A 186 -22.66 -19.52 -11.15
C ARG A 186 -21.28 -19.56 -10.50
N GLU A 187 -21.04 -20.51 -9.60
CA GLU A 187 -19.69 -20.74 -9.10
C GLU A 187 -18.83 -21.41 -10.19
N VAL A 188 -17.61 -20.90 -10.39
CA VAL A 188 -16.62 -21.57 -11.24
C VAL A 188 -15.90 -22.53 -10.32
N ASN A 189 -16.25 -23.82 -10.35
CA ASN A 189 -15.62 -24.84 -9.54
C ASN A 189 -14.45 -25.46 -10.33
N PRO A 190 -13.17 -25.19 -9.98
CA PRO A 190 -12.03 -25.63 -10.78
C PRO A 190 -11.76 -27.15 -10.69
N SER A 191 -12.41 -27.86 -9.76
CA SER A 191 -12.16 -29.28 -9.47
C SER A 191 -13.28 -30.24 -9.90
N SER A 192 -14.36 -29.75 -10.50
CA SER A 192 -15.44 -30.62 -10.98
C SER A 192 -15.38 -30.77 -12.49
N GLU A 193 -15.07 -31.98 -12.97
CA GLU A 193 -15.26 -32.43 -14.36
C GLU A 193 -16.75 -32.54 -14.75
N VAL A 194 -17.66 -32.21 -13.83
CA VAL A 194 -19.10 -32.21 -14.04
C VAL A 194 -19.61 -30.77 -14.07
N LEU A 195 -19.98 -30.30 -15.26
CA LEU A 195 -20.76 -29.08 -15.48
C LEU A 195 -22.17 -29.29 -14.93
N GLU A 196 -22.36 -29.26 -13.62
CA GLU A 196 -23.70 -29.02 -13.07
C GLU A 196 -24.05 -27.57 -13.38
N ILE A 197 -24.88 -27.40 -14.41
CA ILE A 197 -25.41 -26.11 -14.87
C ILE A 197 -26.40 -25.63 -13.83
N GLU A 198 -25.92 -25.06 -12.72
CA GLU A 198 -26.81 -24.22 -11.90
C GLU A 198 -27.30 -23.05 -12.77
N GLU A 199 -28.58 -22.71 -12.70
CA GLU A 199 -29.25 -21.61 -13.42
C GLU A 199 -28.74 -20.20 -13.01
N GLY A 200 -27.48 -20.06 -12.57
CA GLY A 200 -26.90 -18.77 -12.23
C GLY A 200 -26.67 -17.90 -13.47
N ARG A 201 -26.68 -16.59 -13.28
CA ARG A 201 -26.27 -15.63 -14.32
C ARG A 201 -24.74 -15.63 -14.44
N ASP A 202 -24.22 -15.37 -15.64
CA ASP A 202 -22.81 -15.04 -15.84
C ASP A 202 -22.51 -13.64 -15.24
N PHE A 203 -21.31 -13.46 -14.66
CA PHE A 203 -20.86 -12.18 -14.08
C PHE A 203 -20.98 -11.01 -15.06
N PHE A 204 -20.65 -11.23 -16.34
CA PHE A 204 -20.78 -10.20 -17.36
C PHE A 204 -22.24 -9.79 -17.62
N ALA A 205 -23.19 -10.71 -17.47
CA ALA A 205 -24.61 -10.40 -17.60
C ALA A 205 -25.09 -9.42 -16.52
N VAL A 206 -24.54 -9.51 -15.31
CA VAL A 206 -24.82 -8.55 -14.23
C VAL A 206 -24.34 -7.15 -14.60
N ILE A 207 -23.13 -7.03 -15.15
CA ILE A 207 -22.59 -5.73 -15.58
C ILE A 207 -23.40 -5.14 -16.75
N ARG A 208 -23.85 -5.97 -17.70
CA ARG A 208 -24.68 -5.52 -18.84
C ARG A 208 -26.01 -4.94 -18.42
N GLU A 209 -26.64 -5.55 -17.43
CA GLU A 209 -27.95 -5.09 -16.94
C GLU A 209 -27.84 -3.69 -16.35
N ARG A 210 -26.76 -3.42 -15.59
CA ARG A 210 -26.44 -2.11 -15.04
C ARG A 210 -25.05 -2.11 -14.42
N ASP A 211 -24.39 -0.96 -14.44
CA ASP A 211 -23.15 -0.73 -13.68
C ASP A 211 -23.28 -1.21 -12.22
N LEU A 212 -22.17 -1.74 -11.71
CA LEU A 212 -22.08 -2.26 -10.35
C LEU A 212 -20.97 -1.52 -9.61
N LEU A 213 -21.36 -0.76 -8.60
CA LEU A 213 -20.43 -0.15 -7.65
C LEU A 213 -20.26 -1.08 -6.44
N VAL A 214 -19.02 -1.33 -6.06
CA VAL A 214 -18.66 -2.04 -4.83
C VAL A 214 -17.88 -1.14 -3.88
N HIS A 215 -18.07 -1.34 -2.58
CA HIS A 215 -17.41 -0.61 -1.51
C HIS A 215 -16.75 -1.58 -0.53
N HIS A 216 -15.43 -1.71 -0.64
CA HIS A 216 -14.59 -2.51 0.25
C HIS A 216 -14.27 -1.71 1.53
N PRO A 217 -14.09 -2.34 2.70
CA PRO A 217 -14.17 -3.78 2.98
C PRO A 217 -15.60 -4.27 3.28
N TYR A 218 -16.61 -3.41 3.15
CA TYR A 218 -18.01 -3.75 3.45
C TYR A 218 -18.53 -4.87 2.54
N GLN A 219 -18.20 -4.79 1.25
CA GLN A 219 -18.49 -5.82 0.26
C GLN A 219 -17.24 -6.67 -0.04
N SER A 220 -17.45 -7.95 -0.34
CA SER A 220 -16.37 -8.92 -0.50
C SER A 220 -15.57 -8.69 -1.78
N PHE A 221 -14.28 -8.37 -1.62
CA PHE A 221 -13.34 -8.23 -2.73
C PHE A 221 -13.15 -9.54 -3.50
N THR A 222 -13.13 -10.67 -2.79
CA THR A 222 -13.03 -12.00 -3.39
C THR A 222 -14.27 -12.32 -4.23
N ALA A 223 -15.47 -12.08 -3.70
CA ALA A 223 -16.71 -12.37 -4.42
C ALA A 223 -17.02 -11.36 -5.54
N SER A 224 -16.33 -10.21 -5.59
CA SER A 224 -16.47 -9.20 -6.64
C SER A 224 -15.30 -9.20 -7.63
N VAL A 225 -14.17 -8.60 -7.27
CA VAL A 225 -13.06 -8.31 -8.19
C VAL A 225 -12.29 -9.58 -8.56
N VAL A 226 -11.96 -10.42 -7.58
CA VAL A 226 -11.28 -11.70 -7.86
C VAL A 226 -12.19 -12.56 -8.73
N ARG A 227 -13.47 -12.70 -8.35
CA ARG A 227 -14.46 -13.45 -9.12
C ARG A 227 -14.60 -12.94 -10.56
N PHE A 228 -14.63 -11.63 -10.80
CA PHE A 228 -14.67 -11.06 -12.16
C PHE A 228 -13.49 -11.53 -13.01
N ILE A 229 -12.26 -11.46 -12.47
CA ILE A 229 -11.04 -11.85 -13.17
C ILE A 229 -11.00 -13.37 -13.38
N THR A 230 -11.38 -14.16 -12.37
CA THR A 230 -11.46 -15.62 -12.47
C THR A 230 -12.50 -16.07 -13.50
N SER A 231 -13.68 -15.45 -13.53
CA SER A 231 -14.70 -15.70 -14.55
C SER A 231 -14.17 -15.35 -15.95
N ALA A 232 -13.47 -14.23 -16.10
CA ALA A 232 -12.85 -13.84 -17.36
C ALA A 232 -11.78 -14.84 -17.83
N ALA A 233 -11.03 -15.44 -16.90
CA ALA A 233 -9.98 -16.39 -17.22
C ALA A 233 -10.51 -17.72 -17.81
N HIS A 234 -11.73 -18.13 -17.44
CA HIS A 234 -12.32 -19.41 -17.85
C HIS A 234 -13.42 -19.27 -18.90
N ASP A 235 -13.96 -18.08 -19.15
CA ASP A 235 -14.98 -17.89 -20.18
C ASP A 235 -14.39 -18.07 -21.59
N PRO A 236 -14.90 -19.03 -22.40
CA PRO A 236 -14.39 -19.29 -23.76
C PRO A 236 -14.64 -18.13 -24.74
N ASN A 237 -15.51 -17.19 -24.41
CA ASN A 237 -15.80 -16.02 -25.23
C ASN A 237 -14.91 -14.82 -24.90
N VAL A 238 -14.12 -14.87 -23.82
CA VAL A 238 -13.16 -13.82 -23.51
C VAL A 238 -11.95 -13.96 -24.42
N LEU A 239 -11.62 -12.88 -25.11
CA LEU A 239 -10.52 -12.80 -26.07
C LEU A 239 -9.24 -12.28 -25.41
N ALA A 240 -9.38 -11.27 -24.54
CA ALA A 240 -8.24 -10.61 -23.92
C ALA A 240 -8.54 -10.06 -22.53
N ILE A 241 -7.51 -9.99 -21.69
CA ILE A 241 -7.53 -9.35 -20.37
C ILE A 241 -6.36 -8.37 -20.30
N LYS A 242 -6.64 -7.09 -20.04
CA LYS A 242 -5.64 -6.07 -19.75
C LYS A 242 -5.76 -5.61 -18.30
N MET A 243 -4.66 -5.51 -17.56
CA MET A 243 -4.69 -5.17 -16.14
C MET A 243 -3.47 -4.37 -15.69
N THR A 244 -3.67 -3.44 -14.76
CA THR A 244 -2.56 -2.78 -14.02
C THR A 244 -2.28 -3.48 -12.69
N LEU A 245 -1.03 -3.82 -12.42
CA LEU A 245 -0.54 -4.39 -11.17
C LEU A 245 0.43 -3.41 -10.48
N TYR A 246 -0.01 -2.83 -9.38
CA TYR A 246 0.80 -1.90 -8.58
C TYR A 246 1.56 -2.60 -7.45
N ARG A 247 0.96 -3.62 -6.82
CA ARG A 247 1.50 -4.40 -5.70
C ARG A 247 0.93 -5.81 -5.72
N THR A 248 1.77 -6.82 -5.83
CA THR A 248 1.34 -8.23 -5.77
C THR A 248 1.77 -8.87 -4.46
N SER A 249 0.83 -9.52 -3.78
CA SER A 249 1.18 -10.37 -2.62
C SER A 249 1.76 -11.70 -3.09
N GLY A 250 2.64 -12.31 -2.29
CA GLY A 250 3.33 -13.58 -2.61
C GLY A 250 2.43 -14.80 -2.87
N ASP A 251 1.13 -14.74 -2.55
CA ASP A 251 0.12 -15.69 -3.02
C ASP A 251 -1.13 -14.89 -3.41
N SER A 252 -1.26 -14.57 -4.71
CA SER A 252 -2.32 -13.70 -5.22
C SER A 252 -3.27 -14.50 -6.12
N PRO A 253 -4.55 -14.68 -5.74
CA PRO A 253 -5.52 -15.38 -6.58
C PRO A 253 -5.74 -14.68 -7.93
N ILE A 254 -5.43 -13.39 -8.01
CA ILE A 254 -5.47 -12.61 -9.25
C ILE A 254 -4.37 -13.06 -10.19
N ILE A 255 -3.15 -13.28 -9.70
CA ILE A 255 -2.05 -13.76 -10.56
C ILE A 255 -2.36 -15.16 -11.08
N ASN A 256 -2.84 -16.05 -10.21
CA ASN A 256 -3.24 -17.40 -10.62
C ASN A 256 -4.36 -17.36 -11.69
N ALA A 257 -5.32 -16.43 -11.57
CA ALA A 257 -6.35 -16.25 -12.59
C ALA A 257 -5.79 -15.71 -13.93
N LEU A 258 -4.80 -14.81 -13.89
CA LEU A 258 -4.16 -14.31 -15.11
C LEU A 258 -3.30 -15.38 -15.80
N ILE A 259 -2.61 -16.23 -15.02
CA ILE A 259 -1.89 -17.40 -15.54
C ILE A 259 -2.87 -18.35 -16.23
N ALA A 260 -3.95 -18.74 -15.56
CA ALA A 260 -4.99 -19.59 -16.13
C ALA A 260 -5.63 -18.99 -17.38
N ALA A 261 -5.79 -17.67 -17.45
CA ALA A 261 -6.31 -17.00 -18.64
C ALA A 261 -5.36 -17.18 -19.84
N ALA A 262 -4.06 -17.03 -19.64
CA ALA A 262 -3.04 -17.21 -20.67
C ALA A 262 -2.95 -18.67 -21.13
N GLU A 263 -2.96 -19.62 -20.18
CA GLU A 263 -3.00 -21.07 -20.45
C GLU A 263 -4.26 -21.47 -21.24
N ASN A 264 -5.39 -20.81 -20.96
CA ASN A 264 -6.65 -20.96 -21.71
C ASN A 264 -6.66 -20.19 -23.06
N GLY A 265 -5.50 -19.77 -23.57
CA GLY A 265 -5.33 -19.17 -24.90
C GLY A 265 -5.81 -17.73 -25.04
N LYS A 266 -6.06 -17.01 -23.93
CA LYS A 266 -6.50 -15.61 -23.96
C LYS A 266 -5.30 -14.69 -24.08
N GLN A 267 -5.46 -13.57 -24.76
CA GLN A 267 -4.41 -12.55 -24.79
C GLN A 267 -4.39 -11.78 -23.47
N VAL A 268 -3.38 -12.02 -22.64
CA VAL A 268 -3.23 -11.34 -21.35
C VAL A 268 -2.12 -10.30 -21.45
N SER A 269 -2.42 -9.05 -21.08
CA SER A 269 -1.43 -7.98 -20.97
C SER A 269 -1.48 -7.34 -19.59
N VAL A 270 -0.32 -7.20 -18.96
CA VAL A 270 -0.23 -6.73 -17.59
C VAL A 270 0.80 -5.64 -17.49
N LEU A 271 0.40 -4.49 -16.94
CA LEU A 271 1.33 -3.42 -16.60
C LEU A 271 1.80 -3.60 -15.15
N VAL A 272 3.09 -3.84 -14.95
CA VAL A 272 3.68 -4.01 -13.61
C VAL A 272 4.44 -2.74 -13.21
N GLU A 273 4.04 -2.12 -12.11
CA GLU A 273 4.77 -1.00 -11.52
C GLU A 273 5.92 -1.52 -10.66
N LEU A 274 7.14 -1.49 -11.18
CA LEU A 274 8.32 -1.95 -10.46
C LEU A 274 8.81 -0.94 -9.40
N LYS A 275 8.46 0.36 -9.51
CA LYS A 275 8.86 1.41 -8.53
C LYS A 275 7.92 1.49 -7.32
N ALA A 276 7.12 0.44 -7.08
CA ALA A 276 6.27 0.36 -5.90
C ALA A 276 7.13 0.13 -4.65
N ARG A 277 7.23 1.17 -3.80
CA ARG A 277 8.07 1.16 -2.59
C ARG A 277 7.79 -0.08 -1.73
N PHE A 278 8.85 -0.85 -1.45
CA PHE A 278 8.92 -2.04 -0.58
C PHE A 278 8.30 -3.34 -1.14
N ASP A 279 7.79 -3.33 -2.38
CA ASP A 279 7.20 -4.51 -3.04
C ASP A 279 8.01 -4.93 -4.29
N GLU A 280 9.17 -4.32 -4.52
CA GLU A 280 9.91 -4.43 -5.78
C GLU A 280 10.35 -5.88 -6.07
N GLU A 281 10.90 -6.58 -5.09
CA GLU A 281 11.35 -7.98 -5.24
C GLU A 281 10.20 -8.93 -5.60
N ASN A 282 9.03 -8.76 -4.98
CA ASN A 282 7.84 -9.56 -5.29
C ASN A 282 7.31 -9.25 -6.68
N ASN A 283 7.28 -7.97 -7.07
CA ASN A 283 6.82 -7.55 -8.39
C ASN A 283 7.74 -8.13 -9.50
N ILE A 284 9.06 -8.17 -9.29
CA ILE A 284 10.03 -8.78 -10.21
C ILE A 284 9.78 -10.29 -10.36
N PHE A 285 9.62 -10.99 -9.23
CA PHE A 285 9.35 -12.43 -9.25
C PHE A 285 8.08 -12.76 -10.04
N TRP A 286 6.99 -12.02 -9.79
CA TRP A 286 5.72 -12.25 -10.47
C TRP A 286 5.73 -11.84 -11.93
N ALA A 287 6.45 -10.78 -12.31
CA ALA A 287 6.65 -10.39 -13.70
C ALA A 287 7.28 -11.54 -14.50
N LYS A 288 8.40 -12.10 -14.02
CA LYS A 288 9.09 -13.24 -14.66
C LYS A 288 8.17 -14.46 -14.78
N ARG A 289 7.36 -14.74 -13.75
CA ARG A 289 6.41 -15.86 -13.77
C ARG A 289 5.28 -15.66 -14.79
N LEU A 290 4.73 -14.45 -14.89
CA LEU A 290 3.70 -14.12 -15.88
C LEU A 290 4.26 -14.22 -17.31
N GLU A 291 5.45 -13.68 -17.56
CA GLU A 291 6.14 -13.80 -18.86
C GLU A 291 6.35 -15.26 -19.26
N SER A 292 6.73 -16.12 -18.31
CA SER A 292 7.00 -17.54 -18.60
C SER A 292 5.80 -18.33 -19.11
N VAL A 293 4.57 -17.84 -18.88
CA VAL A 293 3.32 -18.45 -19.35
C VAL A 293 2.69 -17.67 -20.53
N GLY A 294 3.46 -16.77 -21.16
CA GLY A 294 3.04 -16.05 -22.37
C GLY A 294 2.21 -14.79 -22.12
N VAL A 295 2.15 -14.28 -20.88
CA VAL A 295 1.53 -12.98 -20.59
C VAL A 295 2.44 -11.87 -21.11
N HIS A 296 1.87 -10.90 -21.83
CA HIS A 296 2.60 -9.71 -22.24
C HIS A 296 2.76 -8.74 -21.06
N VAL A 297 3.90 -8.81 -20.39
CA VAL A 297 4.24 -7.93 -19.27
C VAL A 297 4.87 -6.65 -19.80
N VAL A 298 4.35 -5.52 -19.36
CA VAL A 298 4.86 -4.19 -19.68
C VAL A 298 5.26 -3.49 -18.39
N TYR A 299 6.46 -2.93 -18.37
CA TYR A 299 6.94 -2.11 -17.27
C TYR A 299 6.53 -0.66 -17.54
N GLY A 300 6.12 0.06 -16.50
CA GLY A 300 5.56 1.42 -16.61
C GLY A 300 6.38 2.39 -17.48
N LEU A 301 5.77 3.52 -17.85
CA LEU A 301 6.44 4.55 -18.65
C LEU A 301 7.61 5.19 -17.89
N VAL A 302 8.73 5.42 -18.58
CA VAL A 302 9.90 6.13 -18.03
C VAL A 302 9.49 7.51 -17.50
N GLY A 303 10.04 7.91 -16.35
CA GLY A 303 9.66 9.14 -15.64
C GLY A 303 8.27 9.18 -15.00
N LEU A 304 7.43 8.16 -15.17
CA LEU A 304 6.05 8.14 -14.62
C LEU A 304 5.80 6.90 -13.76
N LYS A 305 4.95 7.06 -12.75
CA LYS A 305 4.42 5.96 -11.94
C LYS A 305 2.97 5.69 -12.29
N THR A 306 2.62 4.43 -12.52
CA THR A 306 1.23 4.05 -12.80
C THR A 306 0.49 3.73 -11.51
N HIS A 307 -0.39 4.64 -11.11
CA HIS A 307 -1.21 4.48 -9.89
C HIS A 307 -2.69 4.15 -10.20
N SER A 308 -3.11 4.05 -11.46
CA SER A 308 -4.48 3.63 -11.82
C SER A 308 -4.70 2.15 -11.49
N LYS A 309 -5.89 1.80 -10.99
CA LYS A 309 -6.26 0.39 -10.73
C LYS A 309 -7.39 0.00 -11.65
N ILE A 310 -7.01 -0.51 -12.82
CA ILE A 310 -7.94 -0.81 -13.91
C ILE A 310 -7.77 -2.24 -14.41
N VAL A 311 -8.88 -2.88 -14.74
CA VAL A 311 -8.95 -4.15 -15.46
C VAL A 311 -9.89 -3.95 -16.63
N MET A 312 -9.51 -4.44 -17.81
CA MET A 312 -10.37 -4.50 -18.97
C MET A 312 -10.41 -5.94 -19.48
N VAL A 313 -11.62 -6.46 -19.64
CA VAL A 313 -11.91 -7.76 -20.25
C VAL A 313 -12.59 -7.51 -21.59
N VAL A 314 -11.98 -8.02 -22.66
CA VAL A 314 -12.52 -7.96 -24.02
C VAL A 314 -13.18 -9.29 -24.31
N ARG A 315 -14.49 -9.27 -24.52
CA ARG A 315 -15.32 -10.46 -24.71
C ARG A 315 -16.05 -10.40 -26.04
N ARG A 316 -16.07 -11.51 -26.78
CA ARG A 316 -16.91 -11.70 -27.96
C ARG A 316 -18.33 -12.02 -27.51
N GLU A 317 -19.30 -11.26 -27.98
CA GLU A 317 -20.72 -11.49 -27.67
C GLU A 317 -21.52 -11.45 -28.96
N GLN A 318 -22.02 -12.61 -29.39
CA GLN A 318 -22.68 -12.77 -30.69
C GLN A 318 -21.80 -12.18 -31.80
N ASP A 319 -22.26 -11.14 -32.48
CA ASP A 319 -21.57 -10.52 -33.62
C ASP A 319 -20.76 -9.27 -33.24
N ARG A 320 -20.54 -8.98 -31.95
CA ARG A 320 -19.77 -7.80 -31.52
C ARG A 320 -18.75 -8.12 -30.44
N ILE A 321 -17.74 -7.25 -30.35
CA ILE A 321 -16.79 -7.24 -29.25
C ILE A 321 -17.29 -6.25 -28.20
N ARG A 322 -17.36 -6.67 -26.94
CA ARG A 322 -17.73 -5.83 -25.81
C ARG A 322 -16.57 -5.75 -24.82
N ARG A 323 -16.42 -4.58 -24.19
CA ARG A 323 -15.42 -4.31 -23.17
C ARG A 323 -16.11 -4.22 -21.82
N TYR A 324 -15.61 -4.99 -20.86
CA TYR A 324 -16.01 -4.92 -19.46
C TYR A 324 -14.84 -4.36 -18.67
N VAL A 325 -15.10 -3.32 -17.89
CA VAL A 325 -14.07 -2.58 -17.18
C VAL A 325 -14.35 -2.64 -15.69
N HIS A 326 -13.29 -2.82 -14.91
CA HIS A 326 -13.26 -2.47 -13.50
C HIS A 326 -12.33 -1.27 -13.27
N ILE A 327 -12.81 -0.24 -12.57
CA ILE A 327 -12.01 0.93 -12.14
C ILE A 327 -12.09 1.02 -10.62
N GLY A 328 -10.94 0.88 -9.95
CA GLY A 328 -10.84 0.92 -8.49
C GLY A 328 -10.07 2.11 -7.96
N THR A 329 -10.38 2.53 -6.73
CA THR A 329 -9.54 3.43 -5.93
C THR A 329 -8.40 2.67 -5.22
N GLY A 330 -8.63 1.39 -4.96
CA GLY A 330 -7.75 0.51 -4.18
C GLY A 330 -7.00 -0.52 -5.01
N ASN A 331 -5.86 -0.99 -4.48
CA ASN A 331 -5.01 -2.01 -5.09
C ASN A 331 -5.71 -3.37 -5.23
N TYR A 332 -5.24 -4.15 -6.20
CA TYR A 332 -5.67 -5.53 -6.43
C TYR A 332 -5.06 -6.53 -5.43
N ASN A 333 -5.31 -6.33 -4.14
CA ASN A 333 -4.77 -7.17 -3.06
C ASN A 333 -5.89 -7.53 -2.05
N PRO A 334 -6.30 -8.81 -1.96
CA PRO A 334 -7.38 -9.24 -1.09
C PRO A 334 -7.13 -9.00 0.41
N LYS A 335 -5.87 -9.01 0.86
CA LYS A 335 -5.52 -8.77 2.27
C LYS A 335 -5.75 -7.31 2.64
N THR A 336 -5.24 -6.39 1.83
CA THR A 336 -5.41 -4.95 2.07
C THR A 336 -6.84 -4.49 1.84
N ALA A 337 -7.59 -5.13 0.93
CA ALA A 337 -9.00 -4.83 0.69
C ALA A 337 -9.92 -5.13 1.90
N ARG A 338 -9.44 -5.82 2.93
CA ARG A 338 -10.14 -6.01 4.22
C ARG A 338 -9.83 -4.91 5.23
N LEU A 339 -8.79 -4.12 4.98
CA LEU A 339 -8.28 -3.09 5.89
C LEU A 339 -8.57 -1.69 5.38
N TYR A 340 -8.57 -1.46 4.07
CA TYR A 340 -8.80 -0.14 3.48
C TYR A 340 -10.20 0.01 2.92
N THR A 341 -10.74 1.22 3.03
CA THR A 341 -11.98 1.61 2.35
C THR A 341 -11.72 2.01 0.90
N ASP A 342 -12.28 1.26 -0.05
CA ASP A 342 -12.08 1.50 -1.48
C ASP A 342 -13.37 1.31 -2.26
N LEU A 343 -13.49 2.04 -3.38
CA LEU A 343 -14.58 1.88 -4.34
C LEU A 343 -14.09 1.17 -5.59
N GLY A 344 -14.93 0.31 -6.15
CA GLY A 344 -14.72 -0.36 -7.42
C GLY A 344 -15.95 -0.25 -8.31
N LEU A 345 -15.79 0.29 -9.51
CA LEU A 345 -16.86 0.40 -10.51
C LEU A 345 -16.66 -0.69 -11.57
N PHE A 346 -17.66 -1.54 -11.76
CA PHE A 346 -17.77 -2.42 -12.92
C PHE A 346 -18.75 -1.83 -13.93
N THR A 347 -18.33 -1.72 -15.19
CA THR A 347 -19.15 -1.14 -16.26
C THR A 347 -18.84 -1.78 -17.61
N CYS A 348 -19.81 -1.73 -18.53
CA CYS A 348 -19.60 -1.98 -19.95
C CYS A 348 -20.06 -0.79 -20.81
N GLN A 349 -20.06 0.42 -20.25
CA GLN A 349 -20.30 1.64 -21.01
C GLN A 349 -19.22 1.82 -22.08
N GLU A 350 -19.66 2.16 -23.30
CA GLU A 350 -18.79 2.17 -24.47
C GLU A 350 -17.70 3.25 -24.39
N ASP A 351 -18.05 4.47 -23.96
CA ASP A 351 -17.11 5.58 -23.81
C ASP A 351 -16.03 5.28 -22.76
N LEU A 352 -16.41 4.73 -21.60
CA LEU A 352 -15.44 4.31 -20.57
C LEU A 352 -14.57 3.16 -21.05
N GLY A 353 -15.15 2.18 -21.77
CA GLY A 353 -14.38 1.11 -22.37
C GLY A 353 -13.37 1.60 -23.40
N ALA A 354 -13.76 2.58 -24.23
CA ALA A 354 -12.88 3.23 -25.20
C ALA A 354 -11.75 4.01 -24.51
N ASP A 355 -12.08 4.83 -23.49
CA ASP A 355 -11.07 5.57 -22.74
C ASP A 355 -10.07 4.64 -22.02
N VAL A 356 -10.53 3.54 -21.43
CA VAL A 356 -9.63 2.55 -20.82
C VAL A 356 -8.75 1.86 -21.87
N THR A 357 -9.26 1.65 -23.07
CA THR A 357 -8.45 1.15 -24.20
C THR A 357 -7.35 2.15 -24.54
N ASP A 358 -7.70 3.43 -24.63
CA ASP A 358 -6.77 4.53 -24.89
C ASP A 358 -5.72 4.65 -23.78
N VAL A 359 -6.09 4.45 -22.51
CA VAL A 359 -5.14 4.38 -21.37
C VAL A 359 -4.17 3.21 -21.52
N PHE A 360 -4.64 2.00 -21.81
CA PHE A 360 -3.74 0.87 -22.00
C PHE A 360 -2.82 1.08 -23.21
N ASN A 361 -3.32 1.63 -24.32
CA ASN A 361 -2.50 1.92 -25.49
C ASN A 361 -1.44 3.00 -25.20
N PHE A 362 -1.78 3.99 -24.36
CA PHE A 362 -0.82 4.99 -23.86
C PHE A 362 0.26 4.38 -22.98
N LEU A 363 -0.10 3.39 -22.16
CA LEU A 363 0.85 2.72 -21.25
C LEU A 363 1.72 1.67 -21.95
N THR A 364 1.22 1.00 -22.99
CA THR A 364 1.92 -0.11 -23.66
C THR A 364 2.53 0.27 -25.01
N GLY A 365 2.42 1.52 -25.46
CA GLY A 365 2.92 1.93 -26.77
C GLY A 365 3.15 3.44 -26.87
N TYR A 366 3.70 3.86 -28.01
CA TYR A 366 3.99 5.27 -28.31
C TYR A 366 2.72 6.02 -28.74
N SER A 367 1.75 6.18 -27.82
CA SER A 367 0.55 6.98 -28.09
C SER A 367 0.71 8.42 -27.59
N ARG A 368 0.33 9.40 -28.42
CA ARG A 368 0.20 10.81 -28.01
C ARG A 368 -1.25 11.13 -27.66
N GLN A 369 -1.89 10.30 -26.82
CA GLN A 369 -3.26 10.53 -26.41
C GLN A 369 -3.36 11.87 -25.66
N LYS A 370 -4.16 12.81 -26.17
CA LYS A 370 -4.32 14.15 -25.60
C LYS A 370 -5.65 14.38 -24.91
N SER A 371 -6.64 13.51 -25.14
CA SER A 371 -7.98 13.68 -24.59
C SER A 371 -8.63 12.33 -24.29
N TYR A 372 -9.56 12.35 -23.36
CA TYR A 372 -10.40 11.23 -22.97
C TYR A 372 -11.84 11.74 -22.91
N ARG A 373 -12.80 10.86 -23.20
CA ARG A 373 -14.22 11.20 -23.28
C ARG A 373 -14.78 11.50 -21.89
N GLN A 374 -14.53 10.59 -20.96
CA GLN A 374 -15.03 10.61 -19.58
C GLN A 374 -13.93 10.48 -18.54
N LEU A 375 -12.86 9.70 -18.80
CA LEU A 375 -11.80 9.51 -17.82
C LEU A 375 -10.99 10.79 -17.57
N LEU A 376 -10.60 10.95 -16.31
CA LEU A 376 -9.62 11.92 -15.87
C LEU A 376 -8.30 11.20 -15.61
N VAL A 377 -7.31 11.46 -16.45
CA VAL A 377 -6.03 10.74 -16.51
C VAL A 377 -4.91 11.74 -16.28
N ALA A 378 -4.06 11.47 -15.30
CA ALA A 378 -2.82 12.22 -15.08
C ALA A 378 -1.69 11.64 -15.95
N PRO A 379 -0.76 12.46 -16.45
CA PRO A 379 -0.72 13.93 -16.35
C PRO A 379 -1.52 14.66 -17.46
N VAL A 380 -2.36 13.94 -18.22
CA VAL A 380 -2.97 14.44 -19.48
C VAL A 380 -4.04 15.51 -19.27
N ASN A 381 -5.10 15.23 -18.52
CA ASN A 381 -6.27 16.13 -18.41
C ASN A 381 -6.79 16.30 -16.97
N LEU A 382 -6.29 15.53 -15.99
CA LEU A 382 -6.86 15.49 -14.64
C LEU A 382 -6.90 16.87 -13.97
N ARG A 383 -5.78 17.62 -13.98
CA ARG A 383 -5.68 18.91 -13.31
C ARG A 383 -6.60 19.95 -13.96
N ASP A 384 -6.49 20.14 -15.26
CA ASP A 384 -7.28 21.14 -15.99
C ASP A 384 -8.79 20.88 -15.83
N ARG A 385 -9.18 19.61 -15.80
CA ARG A 385 -10.57 19.23 -15.55
C ARG A 385 -11.01 19.51 -14.12
N PHE A 386 -10.16 19.33 -13.11
CA PHE A 386 -10.48 19.75 -11.74
C PHE A 386 -10.61 21.26 -11.61
N VAL A 387 -9.69 22.03 -12.23
CA VAL A 387 -9.77 23.50 -12.27
C VAL A 387 -11.10 23.93 -12.91
N GLY A 388 -11.42 23.42 -14.10
CA GLY A 388 -12.68 23.77 -14.78
C GLY A 388 -13.94 23.36 -14.02
N LEU A 389 -13.91 22.26 -13.25
CA LEU A 389 -15.03 21.89 -12.35
C LEU A 389 -15.18 22.88 -11.19
N ILE A 390 -14.09 23.38 -10.62
CA ILE A 390 -14.11 24.39 -9.56
C ILE A 390 -14.60 25.73 -10.12
N GLU A 391 -14.07 26.16 -11.27
CA GLU A 391 -14.50 27.39 -11.97
C GLU A 391 -15.99 27.38 -12.30
N ARG A 392 -16.53 26.24 -12.73
CA ARG A 392 -17.96 26.09 -12.97
C ARG A 392 -18.80 26.38 -11.72
N GLU A 393 -18.37 25.90 -10.54
CA GLU A 393 -19.08 26.19 -9.29
C GLU A 393 -18.94 27.66 -8.87
N ILE A 394 -17.80 28.30 -9.18
CA ILE A 394 -17.60 29.75 -9.01
C ILE A 394 -18.61 30.52 -9.84
N GLU A 395 -18.72 30.21 -11.13
CA GLU A 395 -19.68 30.87 -12.02
C GLU A 395 -21.12 30.72 -11.53
N ASN A 396 -21.48 29.53 -11.05
CA ASN A 396 -22.82 29.28 -10.51
C ASN A 396 -23.08 30.15 -9.27
N ALA A 397 -22.13 30.22 -8.33
CA ALA A 397 -22.25 31.05 -7.14
C ALA A 397 -22.36 32.55 -7.48
N GLN A 398 -21.56 33.03 -8.43
CA GLN A 398 -21.62 34.43 -8.89
C GLN A 398 -22.93 34.79 -9.59
N LYS A 399 -23.56 33.83 -10.27
CA LYS A 399 -24.90 33.98 -10.89
C LYS A 399 -26.04 33.90 -9.86
N GLY A 400 -25.74 33.73 -8.58
CA GLY A 400 -26.72 33.62 -7.49
C GLY A 400 -27.28 32.21 -7.26
N PHE A 401 -26.74 31.19 -7.93
CA PHE A 401 -27.08 29.79 -7.66
C PHE A 401 -26.26 29.23 -6.50
N SER A 402 -26.69 28.11 -5.91
CA SER A 402 -25.91 27.42 -4.89
C SER A 402 -24.74 26.64 -5.54
N GLY A 403 -23.50 27.08 -5.32
CA GLY A 403 -22.30 26.32 -5.67
C GLY A 403 -21.84 25.44 -4.49
N ARG A 404 -21.57 24.16 -4.73
CA ARG A 404 -21.07 23.25 -3.69
C ARG A 404 -20.05 22.24 -4.20
N ILE A 405 -18.96 22.09 -3.44
CA ILE A 405 -17.91 21.10 -3.69
C ILE A 405 -17.81 20.16 -2.49
N VAL A 406 -17.89 18.85 -2.73
CA VAL A 406 -17.64 17.83 -1.71
C VAL A 406 -16.55 16.90 -2.22
N ALA A 407 -15.42 16.80 -1.50
CA ALA A 407 -14.28 16.00 -1.94
C ALA A 407 -13.72 15.15 -0.80
N LYS A 408 -13.48 13.86 -1.09
CA LYS A 408 -12.84 12.90 -0.17
C LYS A 408 -11.54 12.40 -0.79
N MET A 409 -10.45 12.49 -0.04
CA MET A 409 -9.13 12.07 -0.52
C MET A 409 -8.21 11.68 0.63
N ASN A 410 -7.08 11.06 0.29
CA ASN A 410 -6.06 10.73 1.28
C ASN A 410 -5.28 11.98 1.72
N SER A 411 -4.87 12.81 0.76
CA SER A 411 -4.08 14.01 1.02
C SER A 411 -4.47 15.14 0.06
N LEU A 412 -4.39 16.38 0.53
CA LEU A 412 -4.54 17.60 -0.25
C LEU A 412 -3.31 18.48 -0.07
N VAL A 413 -2.43 18.48 -1.08
CA VAL A 413 -1.11 19.16 -1.00
C VAL A 413 -0.78 20.01 -2.22
N ASP A 414 -1.52 19.86 -3.33
CA ASP A 414 -1.25 20.58 -4.57
C ASP A 414 -1.55 22.08 -4.43
N PRO A 415 -0.54 22.98 -4.56
CA PRO A 415 -0.75 24.41 -4.32
C PRO A 415 -1.73 25.07 -5.29
N GLN A 416 -1.79 24.60 -6.54
CA GLN A 416 -2.67 25.19 -7.56
C GLN A 416 -4.13 24.85 -7.25
N ILE A 417 -4.45 23.59 -6.98
CA ILE A 417 -5.79 23.17 -6.58
C ILE A 417 -6.22 23.86 -5.27
N ILE A 418 -5.32 23.98 -4.29
CA ILE A 418 -5.60 24.70 -3.03
C ILE A 418 -5.95 26.18 -3.32
N SER A 419 -5.20 26.83 -4.21
CA SER A 419 -5.47 28.21 -4.63
C SER A 419 -6.84 28.35 -5.29
N GLU A 420 -7.21 27.43 -6.19
CA GLU A 420 -8.55 27.43 -6.82
C GLU A 420 -9.68 27.21 -5.81
N LEU A 421 -9.48 26.34 -4.81
CA LEU A 421 -10.47 26.16 -3.73
C LEU A 421 -10.64 27.42 -2.88
N TYR A 422 -9.57 28.18 -2.60
CA TYR A 422 -9.69 29.48 -1.94
C TYR A 422 -10.42 30.52 -2.79
N LYS A 423 -10.18 30.56 -4.10
CA LYS A 423 -10.96 31.41 -5.01
C LYS A 423 -12.43 31.03 -4.99
N ALA A 424 -12.74 29.74 -4.97
CA ALA A 424 -14.12 29.25 -4.90
C ALA A 424 -14.82 29.65 -3.60
N SER A 425 -14.16 29.47 -2.46
CA SER A 425 -14.66 29.92 -1.17
C SER A 425 -14.98 31.42 -1.16
N ARG A 426 -14.07 32.25 -1.67
CA ARG A 426 -14.28 33.71 -1.81
C ARG A 426 -15.44 34.10 -2.71
N ALA A 427 -15.77 33.26 -3.69
CA ALA A 427 -16.93 33.47 -4.57
C ALA A 427 -18.25 32.99 -3.95
N GLY A 428 -18.23 32.47 -2.71
CA GLY A 428 -19.42 31.99 -2.00
C GLY A 428 -19.71 30.49 -2.17
N VAL A 429 -18.83 29.73 -2.84
CA VAL A 429 -18.99 28.28 -2.98
C VAL A 429 -18.79 27.59 -1.63
N GLN A 430 -19.73 26.71 -1.25
CA GLN A 430 -19.61 25.89 -0.05
C GLN A 430 -18.73 24.66 -0.31
N ILE A 431 -17.71 24.43 0.51
CA ILE A 431 -16.71 23.38 0.28
C ILE A 431 -16.58 22.47 1.50
N ASP A 432 -16.88 21.18 1.34
CA ASP A 432 -16.67 20.13 2.35
C ASP A 432 -15.54 19.19 1.93
N LEU A 433 -14.46 19.17 2.70
CA LEU A 433 -13.29 18.32 2.45
C LEU A 433 -13.16 17.24 3.52
N ILE A 434 -13.03 15.99 3.09
CA ILE A 434 -12.80 14.82 3.95
C ILE A 434 -11.40 14.28 3.64
N VAL A 435 -10.40 14.73 4.40
CA VAL A 435 -8.97 14.44 4.16
C VAL A 435 -8.41 13.67 5.34
N ARG A 436 -8.05 12.39 5.15
CA ARG A 436 -7.57 11.54 6.27
C ARG A 436 -6.12 11.79 6.68
N GLY A 437 -5.28 12.18 5.72
CA GLY A 437 -3.84 12.34 5.89
C GLY A 437 -3.42 13.80 5.84
N ILE A 438 -2.44 14.10 5.00
CA ILE A 438 -1.82 15.43 4.92
C ILE A 438 -2.79 16.42 4.26
N CYS A 439 -3.03 17.56 4.89
CA CYS A 439 -3.80 18.66 4.33
C CYS A 439 -3.02 19.97 4.49
N CYS A 440 -2.59 20.57 3.39
CA CYS A 440 -1.91 21.87 3.38
C CYS A 440 -2.88 23.06 3.26
N LEU A 441 -4.17 22.80 3.04
CA LEU A 441 -5.21 23.82 3.01
C LEU A 441 -5.61 24.21 4.44
N ARG A 442 -5.73 25.51 4.71
CA ARG A 442 -6.17 26.06 6.01
C ARG A 442 -7.61 26.57 5.91
N PRO A 443 -8.61 25.92 6.55
CA PRO A 443 -10.00 26.39 6.57
C PRO A 443 -10.21 27.56 7.54
N GLY A 444 -11.32 28.29 7.38
CA GLY A 444 -11.79 29.30 8.34
C GLY A 444 -11.00 30.61 8.37
N LEU A 445 -10.17 30.88 7.36
CA LEU A 445 -9.49 32.17 7.23
C LEU A 445 -10.47 33.21 6.72
N LYS A 446 -10.60 34.32 7.45
CA LYS A 446 -11.41 35.47 7.07
C LYS A 446 -11.08 35.92 5.64
N ASP A 447 -12.11 36.19 4.83
CA ASP A 447 -12.02 36.65 3.44
C ASP A 447 -11.29 35.69 2.48
N ILE A 448 -10.98 34.44 2.91
CA ILE A 448 -10.24 33.44 2.13
C ILE A 448 -10.95 32.09 2.13
N SER A 449 -11.15 31.47 3.30
CA SER A 449 -11.62 30.08 3.44
C SER A 449 -12.76 29.90 4.44
N GLU A 450 -13.57 30.95 4.67
CA GLU A 450 -14.74 30.90 5.55
C GLU A 450 -15.80 29.88 5.12
N ASN A 451 -15.91 29.60 3.81
CA ASN A 451 -16.84 28.62 3.25
C ASN A 451 -16.24 27.21 3.12
N ILE A 452 -15.04 26.97 3.67
CA ILE A 452 -14.36 25.67 3.61
C ILE A 452 -14.40 24.98 4.96
N ARG A 453 -15.01 23.79 4.99
CA ARG A 453 -14.95 22.87 6.12
C ARG A 453 -14.03 21.70 5.78
N VAL A 454 -13.07 21.42 6.67
CA VAL A 454 -12.21 20.23 6.57
C VAL A 454 -12.43 19.34 7.78
N ILE A 455 -12.63 18.03 7.54
CA ILE A 455 -12.65 17.01 8.56
C ILE A 455 -11.69 15.87 8.20
N SER A 456 -11.16 15.20 9.21
CA SER A 456 -10.43 13.93 9.07
C SER A 456 -11.21 12.82 9.77
N ILE A 457 -11.34 11.67 9.09
CA ILE A 457 -11.97 10.47 9.65
C ILE A 457 -10.89 9.39 9.70
N VAL A 458 -10.50 9.04 10.92
CA VAL A 458 -9.58 7.92 11.20
C VAL A 458 -10.34 6.95 12.09
N GLY A 459 -10.48 5.71 11.63
CA GLY A 459 -11.19 4.66 12.34
C GLY A 459 -10.56 3.30 12.07
N ARG A 460 -11.35 2.24 12.26
CA ARG A 460 -10.93 0.86 12.04
C ARG A 460 -10.39 0.59 10.61
N PHE A 461 -10.95 1.26 9.60
CA PHE A 461 -10.65 1.08 8.18
C PHE A 461 -10.06 2.36 7.55
#